data_AF-F6ENM0-F1
#
_entry.id   AF-F6ENM0-F1
#
_cell.length_a   1.000
_cell.length_b   1.000
_cell.length_c   1.000
_cell.angle_alpha   90.00
_cell.angle_beta   90.00
_cell.angle_gamma   90.00
#
_symmetry.space_group_name_H-M   'P 1'
#
loop_
_entity.id
_entity.type
_entity.pdbx_description
1 polymer ?
#
loop_
_entity_poly.entity_id
_entity_poly.type
_entity_poly.pdbx_seq_one_letter_code
_entity_poly.pdbx_strand_id
1 'polypeptide(L)' 'MLAINPAEPIDWGDLAGRAGYFDQAHFGHEFRAFTRLMPTRYGTSQAEERPWAK' A
#
# COMPACT_ATOMS: atom_id res chain seq x y z
N MET A 1 -9.33 -5.50 -12.44
CA MET A 1 -9.46 -5.79 -10.99
C MET A 1 -8.25 -5.22 -10.27
N LEU A 2 -8.45 -4.38 -9.25
CA LEU A 2 -7.39 -3.75 -8.43
C LEU A 2 -7.03 -4.65 -7.23
N ALA A 3 -6.64 -5.90 -7.49
CA ALA A 3 -6.17 -6.79 -6.43
C ALA A 3 -4.68 -6.50 -6.15
N ILE A 4 -4.34 -6.32 -4.87
CA ILE A 4 -2.96 -6.21 -4.37
C ILE A 4 -2.70 -7.33 -3.38
N ASN A 5 -1.47 -7.88 -3.38
CA ASN A 5 -0.99 -8.78 -2.35
C ASN A 5 -0.15 -7.98 -1.33
N PRO A 6 -0.67 -7.70 -0.12
CA PRO A 6 0.08 -6.92 0.87
C PRO A 6 1.26 -7.66 1.50
N ALA A 7 1.40 -8.98 1.25
CA ALA A 7 2.52 -9.77 1.73
C ALA A 7 3.76 -9.69 0.83
N GLU A 8 3.66 -9.04 -0.34
CA GLU A 8 4.76 -8.83 -1.27
C GLU A 8 5.06 -7.33 -1.42
N PRO A 9 6.27 -6.97 -1.89
CA PRO A 9 6.59 -5.59 -2.21
C PRO A 9 5.56 -5.02 -3.20
N ILE A 10 4.82 -3.99 -2.77
CA ILE A 10 3.84 -3.31 -3.62
C ILE A 10 4.57 -2.25 -4.43
N ASP A 11 4.47 -2.35 -5.77
CA ASP A 11 4.79 -1.25 -6.67
C ASP A 11 3.64 -0.22 -6.64
N TRP A 12 3.83 0.80 -5.82
CA TRP A 12 2.86 1.88 -5.66
C TRP A 12 2.70 2.75 -6.92
N GLY A 13 3.69 2.77 -7.81
CA GLY A 13 3.61 3.47 -9.09
C GLY A 13 2.69 2.74 -10.07
N ASP A 14 2.85 1.41 -10.19
CA ASP A 14 1.94 0.56 -10.99
C ASP A 14 0.49 0.65 -10.47
N LEU A 15 0.32 0.57 -9.15
CA LEU A 15 -1.01 0.67 -8.54
C LEU A 15 -1.66 2.04 -8.82
N ALA A 16 -0.90 3.13 -8.72
CA ALA A 16 -1.38 4.47 -9.03
C ALA A 16 -1.85 4.56 -10.49
N GLY A 17 -1.05 4.05 -11.44
CA GLY A 17 -1.40 4.03 -12.86
C GLY A 17 -2.67 3.20 -13.14
N ARG A 18 -2.79 2.01 -12.53
CA ARG A 18 -3.98 1.16 -12.64
C ARG A 18 -5.22 1.77 -12.00
N ALA A 19 -5.06 2.62 -10.99
CA ALA A 19 -6.12 3.37 -10.34
C ALA A 19 -6.49 4.68 -11.09
N GLY A 20 -5.77 5.01 -12.17
CA GLY A 20 -6.04 6.20 -13.00
C GLY A 20 -5.31 7.46 -12.57
N TYR A 21 -4.36 7.37 -11.63
CA TYR A 21 -3.53 8.50 -11.23
C TYR A 21 -2.36 8.68 -12.20
N PHE A 22 -2.00 9.94 -12.44
CA PHE A 22 -0.85 10.29 -13.26
C PHE A 22 0.47 9.93 -12.58
N ASP A 23 0.53 10.07 -11.26
CA ASP A 23 1.72 9.83 -10.46
C ASP A 23 1.41 9.28 -9.07
N GLN A 24 2.44 8.67 -8.46
CA GLN A 24 2.36 8.06 -7.13
C GLN A 24 2.16 9.10 -6.01
N ALA A 25 2.64 10.34 -6.17
CA ALA A 25 2.56 11.35 -5.12
C ALA A 25 1.13 11.82 -4.91
N HIS A 26 0.39 12.02 -6.00
CA HIS A 26 -1.04 12.33 -5.96
C HIS A 26 -1.84 11.18 -5.34
N PHE A 27 -1.58 9.94 -5.77
CA PHE A 27 -2.20 8.75 -5.18
C PHE A 27 -1.94 8.66 -3.67
N GLY A 28 -0.71 8.90 -3.21
CA GLY A 28 -0.35 8.84 -1.80
C GLY A 28 -1.04 9.93 -0.95
N HIS A 29 -1.29 11.11 -1.51
CA HIS A 29 -2.02 12.18 -0.84
C HIS A 29 -3.47 11.79 -0.57
N GLU A 30 -4.19 11.34 -1.60
CA GLU A 30 -5.59 10.93 -1.48
C GLU A 30 -5.74 9.68 -0.61
N PHE A 31 -4.84 8.70 -0.76
CA PHE A 31 -4.82 7.50 0.07
C PHE A 31 -4.66 7.83 1.56
N ARG A 32 -3.79 8.78 1.91
CA ARG A 32 -3.61 9.23 3.30
C ARG A 32 -4.84 10.00 3.80
N ALA A 33 -5.48 10.80 2.95
CA ALA A 33 -6.70 11.51 3.31
C ALA A 33 -7.83 10.51 3.66
N PHE A 34 -7.93 9.41 2.92
CA PHE A 34 -8.97 8.41 3.09
C PHE A 34 -8.68 7.42 4.24
N THR A 35 -7.46 6.89 4.32
CA THR A 35 -7.09 5.81 5.27
C THR A 35 -6.45 6.31 6.55
N ARG A 36 -5.99 7.57 6.58
CA ARG A 36 -5.06 8.13 7.58
C ARG A 36 -3.73 7.38 7.70
N LEU A 37 -3.45 6.44 6.80
CA LEU A 37 -2.21 5.68 6.74
C LEU A 37 -1.38 6.16 5.55
N MET A 38 -0.06 6.07 5.66
CA MET A 38 0.81 6.22 4.50
C MET A 38 0.87 4.90 3.74
N PRO A 39 0.83 4.89 2.40
CA PRO A 39 0.91 3.66 1.60
C PRO A 39 2.10 2.78 1.99
N THR A 40 3.27 3.39 2.23
CA THR A 40 4.50 2.69 2.62
C THR A 40 4.40 1.93 3.96
N ARG A 41 3.48 2.32 4.86
CA ARG A 41 3.21 1.58 6.11
C ARG A 41 2.18 0.47 5.96
N TYR A 42 1.39 0.45 4.88
CA TYR A 42 0.40 -0.60 4.65
C TYR A 42 1.06 -1.94 4.31
N GLY A 43 2.21 -1.91 3.62
CA GLY A 43 2.94 -3.12 3.17
C GLY A 43 4.11 -3.58 4.05
N THR A 44 4.51 -2.84 5.09
CA THR A 44 5.70 -3.17 5.90
C THR A 44 5.45 -3.37 7.39
N SER A 45 4.19 -3.47 7.85
CA SER A 45 3.88 -3.53 9.30
C SER A 45 2.90 -4.62 9.74
N GLN A 46 2.64 -5.66 8.93
CA GLN A 46 1.86 -6.83 9.37
C GLN A 46 2.65 -8.14 9.39
N ALA A 47 3.88 -8.16 8.85
CA ALA A 47 4.75 -9.34 8.91
C ALA A 47 5.44 -9.52 10.27
N GLU A 48 5.49 -8.48 11.12
CA GLU A 48 6.22 -8.49 12.40
C GLU A 48 5.35 -8.71 13.65
N GLU A 49 4.08 -9.09 13.49
CA GLU A 49 3.15 -9.41 14.60
C GLU A 49 2.75 -10.90 14.60
N ARG A 50 3.73 -11.81 14.41
CA ARG A 50 3.54 -13.24 14.76
C ARG A 50 4.45 -13.68 15.92
N PRO A 51 4.15 -13.27 17.17
CA PRO A 51 4.85 -13.75 18.36
C PRO A 51 4.52 -15.21 18.77
N TRP A 52 4.13 -16.10 17.84
CA TRP A 52 3.77 -17.49 18.16
C TRP A 52 4.25 -18.54 17.14
N ALA A 53 5.35 -18.30 16.44
CA ALA A 53 6.13 -19.42 15.88
C ALA A 53 6.93 -20.11 17.01
N LYS A 54 6.21 -20.79 17.91
CA LYS A 54 6.71 -21.92 18.70
C LYS A 54 5.89 -23.15 18.34
#